data_AF-A0A954NZ16-F1
#
_entry.id   AF-A0A954NZ16-F1
#
_cell.length_a   1.000
_cell.length_b   1.000
_cell.length_c   1.000
_cell.angle_alpha   90.00
_cell.angle_beta   90.00
_cell.angle_gamma   90.00
#
_symmetry.space_group_name_H-M   'P 1'
#
loop_
_entity.id
_entity.type
_entity.pdbx_description
1 polymer ?
#
loop_
_entity_poly.entity_id
_entity_poly.type
_entity_poly.pdbx_seq_one_letter_code
_entity_poly.pdbx_strand_id
1 'polypeptide(L)' 'MDAVRKDVFNQWQASRQHGDSGGNYYALDDPPMEGWICPALFKYYEKAPANLFVRAEPIRR' A
#
# COMPACT_ATOMS: atom_id res chain seq x y z
N MET A 1 -0.54 -4.13 -22.50
CA MET A 1 -1.17 -4.51 -21.22
C MET A 1 -0.28 -3.96 -20.14
N ASP A 2 -0.73 -2.83 -19.64
CA ASP A 2 0.12 -1.70 -19.26
C ASP A 2 0.86 -1.98 -17.96
N ALA A 3 2.17 -2.15 -18.08
CA ALA A 3 3.08 -1.91 -16.97
C ALA A 3 2.82 -0.47 -16.51
N VAL A 4 2.10 -0.34 -15.40
CA VAL A 4 1.91 0.90 -14.63
C VAL A 4 3.20 1.70 -14.74
N ARG A 5 3.16 2.86 -15.40
CA ARG A 5 4.28 3.79 -15.61
C ARG A 5 5.16 3.89 -14.36
N LYS A 6 6.28 3.14 -14.32
CA LYS A 6 7.19 3.06 -13.16
C LYS A 6 8.18 4.23 -13.11
N ASP A 7 8.08 5.15 -14.05
CA ASP A 7 9.17 6.04 -14.45
C ASP A 7 8.91 7.53 -14.16
N VAL A 8 7.74 7.94 -13.65
CA VAL A 8 7.45 9.38 -13.46
C VAL A 8 6.95 9.78 -12.05
N PHE A 9 6.43 8.86 -11.22
CA PHE A 9 5.72 9.27 -9.98
C PHE A 9 5.99 8.48 -8.69
N ASN A 10 6.94 7.51 -8.66
CA ASN A 10 7.22 6.68 -7.47
C ASN A 10 5.93 6.18 -6.77
N GLN A 11 4.96 5.70 -7.55
CA GLN A 11 3.66 5.29 -7.03
C GLN A 11 3.48 3.79 -7.23
N TRP A 12 3.04 3.10 -6.17
CA TRP A 12 2.78 1.68 -6.16
C TRP A 12 1.34 1.41 -5.76
N GLN A 13 0.78 0.31 -6.27
CA GLN A 13 -0.49 -0.22 -5.82
C GLN A 13 -0.23 -1.41 -4.90
N ALA A 14 -0.80 -1.37 -3.70
CA ALA A 14 -0.74 -2.42 -2.70
C ALA A 14 -2.09 -3.12 -2.57
N SER A 15 -2.07 -4.45 -2.54
CA SER A 15 -3.27 -5.28 -2.45
C SER A 15 -3.43 -5.82 -1.04
N ARG A 16 -4.65 -5.74 -0.48
CA ARG A 16 -4.95 -6.22 0.87
C ARG A 16 -4.89 -7.76 0.93
N GLN A 17 -4.18 -8.27 1.93
CA GLN A 17 -4.00 -9.70 2.16
C GLN A 17 -4.93 -10.20 3.28
N HIS A 18 -4.44 -10.21 4.52
CA HIS A 18 -5.20 -10.61 5.70
C HIS A 18 -5.25 -9.49 6.76
N GLY A 19 -6.28 -9.55 7.61
CA GLY A 19 -6.39 -8.68 8.78
C GLY A 19 -5.66 -9.28 9.97
N ASP A 20 -5.04 -8.44 10.81
CA ASP A 20 -4.46 -8.85 12.08
C ASP A 20 -4.42 -7.68 13.06
N SER A 21 -4.71 -7.94 14.34
CA SER A 21 -4.56 -7.01 15.46
C SER A 21 -5.18 -5.63 15.20
N GLY A 22 -6.35 -5.62 14.54
CA GLY A 22 -7.09 -4.41 14.19
C GLY A 22 -6.57 -3.64 12.97
N GLY A 23 -5.51 -4.09 12.31
CA GLY A 23 -5.00 -3.57 11.05
C GLY A 23 -5.11 -4.58 9.90
N ASN A 24 -4.51 -4.27 8.75
CA ASN A 24 -4.51 -5.15 7.58
C ASN A 24 -3.14 -5.15 6.91
N TYR A 25 -2.69 -6.32 6.48
CA TYR A 25 -1.49 -6.46 5.66
C TYR A 25 -1.80 -6.13 4.20
N TYR A 26 -0.85 -5.45 3.55
CA TYR A 26 -0.88 -5.16 2.13
C TYR A 26 0.44 -5.58 1.48
N ALA A 27 0.36 -6.11 0.27
CA ALA A 27 1.51 -6.55 -0.51
C ALA A 27 1.70 -5.68 -1.77
N LEU A 28 2.96 -5.42 -2.13
CA LEU A 28 3.39 -4.88 -3.41
C LEU A 28 4.07 -5.96 -4.23
N ASP A 29 3.95 -5.90 -5.55
CA ASP A 29 4.62 -6.83 -6.46
C ASP A 29 6.05 -6.42 -6.80
N ASP A 30 6.29 -5.12 -7.03
CA ASP A 30 7.61 -4.60 -7.40
C ASP A 30 7.90 -3.20 -6.82
N PRO A 31 8.77 -3.08 -5.81
CA PRO A 31 9.52 -4.18 -5.20
C PRO A 31 8.60 -5.12 -4.40
N PRO A 32 8.91 -6.43 -4.32
CA PRO A 32 8.14 -7.36 -3.52
C PRO A 32 8.29 -7.02 -2.05
N MET A 33 7.19 -6.57 -1.44
CA MET A 33 7.15 -6.26 -0.01
C MET A 33 5.76 -6.48 0.55
N GLU A 34 5.70 -6.79 1.83
CA GLU A 34 4.45 -6.86 2.60
C GLU A 34 4.61 -6.02 3.86
N GLY A 35 3.55 -5.30 4.22
CA GLY A 35 3.54 -4.44 5.39
C GLY A 35 2.20 -4.41 6.08
N TRP A 36 2.23 -4.40 7.41
CA TRP A 36 1.04 -4.17 8.23
C TRP A 36 0.68 -2.68 8.23
N ILE A 37 -0.54 -2.37 7.82
CA ILE A 37 -1.09 -1.02 7.88
C ILE A 37 -1.98 -0.91 9.11
N CYS A 38 -1.61 0.06 9.95
CA CYS A 38 -2.23 0.36 11.23
C CYS A 38 -3.74 0.64 11.12
N PRO A 39 -4.52 0.37 12.19
CA PRO A 39 -5.94 0.70 12.31
C PRO A 39 -6.30 2.17 12.04
N ALA A 40 -5.34 3.10 12.03
CA ALA A 40 -5.58 4.50 11.69
C ALA A 40 -6.28 4.68 10.33
N LEU A 41 -6.15 3.72 9.41
CA LEU A 41 -6.84 3.70 8.13
C LEU A 41 -8.38 3.74 8.30
N PHE A 42 -8.92 3.12 9.35
CA PHE A 42 -10.36 3.07 9.62
C PHE A 42 -10.97 4.43 10.03
N LYS A 43 -10.14 5.46 10.24
CA LYS A 43 -10.62 6.84 10.36
C LYS A 43 -11.13 7.41 9.04
N TYR A 44 -10.68 6.85 7.91
CA TYR A 44 -10.97 7.35 6.57
C TYR A 44 -11.82 6.39 5.74
N TYR A 45 -11.86 5.11 6.13
CA TYR A 45 -12.60 4.08 5.42
C TYR A 45 -13.40 3.23 6.42
N GLU A 46 -14.66 2.95 6.11
CA GLU A 46 -15.50 2.06 6.93
C GLU A 46 -14.95 0.63 7.00
N LYS A 47 -14.28 0.20 5.92
CA LYS A 47 -13.62 -1.10 5.80
C LYS A 47 -12.27 -0.92 5.14
N ALA A 48 -11.35 -1.85 5.39
CA ALA A 48 -10.05 -1.81 4.73
C ALA A 48 -10.25 -1.88 3.20
N PRO A 49 -9.70 -0.95 2.40
CA PRO A 49 -9.79 -1.01 0.95
C PRO A 49 -9.08 -2.27 0.40
N ALA A 50 -9.50 -2.73 -0.77
CA ALA A 50 -8.83 -3.85 -1.43
C ALA A 50 -7.49 -3.43 -2.04
N ASN A 51 -7.41 -2.19 -2.53
CA ASN A 51 -6.24 -1.61 -3.18
C ASN A 51 -5.88 -0.29 -2.50
N LEU A 52 -4.58 -0.08 -2.24
CA LEU A 52 -4.04 1.15 -1.68
C LEU A 52 -2.96 1.69 -2.61
N PHE A 53 -3.06 2.96 -3.03
CA PHE A 53 -2.02 3.60 -3.84
C PHE A 53 -1.07 4.37 -2.94
N VAL A 54 0.19 3.98 -2.92
CA VAL A 54 1.23 4.51 -2.05
C VAL A 54 2.31 5.19 -2.87
N ARG A 55 2.80 6.34 -2.39
CA ARG A 55 3.95 7.05 -2.95
C ARG A 55 4.92 7.35 -1.83
N ALA A 56 6.20 7.11 -2.06
CA ALA A 56 7.26 7.39 -1.11
C ALA A 56 8.32 8.29 -1.75
N GLU A 57 8.84 9.22 -0.97
CA GLU A 57 9.98 10.07 -1.36
C GLU A 57 11.24 9.58 -0.63
N PRO A 58 12.44 9.71 -1.24
CA PRO A 58 13.69 9.38 -0.56
C PRO A 58 13.84 10.16 0.73
N ILE A 59 14.28 9.49 1.79
CA ILE A 59 14.66 10.17 3.03
C ILE A 59 15.82 11.11 2.71
N ARG A 60 15.63 12.42 2.94
CA ARG A 60 16.72 13.40 2.94
C ARG A 60 17.39 13.34 4.32
N ARG A 61 18.65 12.92 4.36
CA ARG A 61 19.49 12.98 5.58
C ARG A 61 20.19 14.32 5.69
#